data_AF-A0A969GEX0-F1
#
_entry.id   AF-A0A969GEX0-F1
#
_cell.length_a   1.000
_cell.length_b   1.000
_cell.length_c   1.000
_cell.angle_alpha   90.00
_cell.angle_beta   90.00
_cell.angle_gamma   90.00
#
_symmetry.space_group_name_H-M   'P 1'
#
loop_
_entity.id
_entity.type
_entity.pdbx_description
1 polymer ?
#
loop_
_entity_poly.entity_id
_entity_poly.type
_entity_poly.pdbx_seq_one_letter_code
_entity_poly.pdbx_strand_id
1 'polypeptide(L)'
;MPRLLRVFLCHSSQDKPAVRQLYHALNSEGWIDPWLDEEKLIGGQDFDLEIYKATRDADAILICLSQKSVLKEGYVNKEIRRALEIAQEKLEGSIYVIPLRLDDCNPSFQELKKLHWIDYFTPNAHERLIKSLRTRADALKIKVTENKSSRVKNEKPTQKFNLRWLGIGGLIVFALLIALLSMNFFSQSNLITPTISLTPTKKISTPAFTKTPTNTKMPLTITPSQEATVTVVTATSTISSLYNIGSTIVSENDGMVWFMCQQATLQWEMMPAINWMKNQRCNFI
;
A
#
# COMPACT_ATOMS: atom_id res chain seq x y z
N MET A 1 11.01 34.83 12.30
CA MET A 1 10.42 33.49 12.53
C MET A 1 11.48 32.42 12.23
N PRO A 2 11.37 31.18 12.74
CA PRO A 2 12.21 30.09 12.26
C PRO A 2 11.97 29.87 10.75
N ARG A 3 13.02 29.45 10.02
CA ARG A 3 12.91 28.96 8.64
C ARG A 3 12.27 27.57 8.65
N LEU A 4 11.39 27.31 7.69
CA LEU A 4 10.77 26.00 7.45
C LEU A 4 11.65 25.15 6.51
N LEU A 5 11.46 23.84 6.52
CA LEU A 5 12.05 22.91 5.55
C LEU A 5 11.26 23.00 4.23
N ARG A 6 11.89 23.48 3.14
CA ARG A 6 11.25 23.59 1.82
C ARG A 6 11.23 22.23 1.13
N VAL A 7 10.06 21.70 0.81
CA VAL A 7 9.89 20.34 0.28
C VAL A 7 9.14 20.35 -1.05
N PHE A 8 9.86 20.13 -2.17
CA PHE A 8 9.25 20.14 -3.50
C PHE A 8 8.55 18.81 -3.80
N LEU A 9 7.30 18.86 -4.29
CA LEU A 9 6.47 17.69 -4.61
C LEU A 9 6.48 17.42 -6.13
N CYS A 10 7.54 16.75 -6.61
CA CYS A 10 7.64 16.31 -8.00
C CYS A 10 6.68 15.14 -8.24
N HIS A 11 5.74 15.30 -9.18
CA HIS A 11 4.66 14.33 -9.41
C HIS A 11 4.11 14.42 -10.83
N SER A 12 3.38 13.39 -11.31
CA SER A 12 2.66 13.53 -12.58
C SER A 12 1.29 14.18 -12.38
N SER A 13 0.75 14.80 -13.43
CA SER A 13 -0.58 15.42 -13.43
C SER A 13 -1.73 14.45 -13.06
N GLN A 14 -1.51 13.13 -13.12
CA GLN A 14 -2.50 12.11 -12.74
C GLN A 14 -2.45 11.77 -11.24
N ASP A 15 -1.38 12.14 -10.54
CA ASP A 15 -1.17 11.86 -9.11
C ASP A 15 -1.69 12.98 -8.20
N LYS A 16 -2.05 14.15 -8.78
CA LYS A 16 -2.56 15.34 -8.08
C LYS A 16 -3.57 15.05 -6.95
N PRO A 17 -4.57 14.15 -7.09
CA PRO A 17 -5.50 13.83 -6.01
C PRO A 17 -4.82 13.29 -4.73
N ALA A 18 -3.80 12.43 -4.87
CA ALA A 18 -3.05 11.88 -3.74
C ALA A 18 -1.97 12.87 -3.25
N VAL A 19 -1.32 13.58 -4.17
CA VAL A 19 -0.27 14.57 -3.84
C VAL A 19 -0.83 15.79 -3.12
N ARG A 20 -2.09 16.20 -3.39
CA ARG A 20 -2.76 17.26 -2.63
C ARG A 20 -3.06 16.83 -1.18
N GLN A 21 -3.41 15.56 -0.95
CA GLN A 21 -3.56 15.01 0.42
C GLN A 21 -2.22 15.01 1.16
N LEU A 22 -1.14 14.58 0.49
CA LEU A 22 0.23 14.64 1.01
C LEU A 22 0.66 16.09 1.33
N TYR A 23 0.37 17.05 0.45
CA TYR A 23 0.66 18.47 0.64
C TYR A 23 0.01 19.01 1.91
N HIS A 24 -1.30 18.79 2.12
CA HIS A 24 -1.98 19.24 3.33
C HIS A 24 -1.46 18.53 4.60
N ALA A 25 -1.13 17.24 4.53
CA ALA A 25 -0.54 16.51 5.65
C ALA A 25 0.83 17.09 6.06
N LEU A 26 1.74 17.29 5.10
CA LEU A 26 3.05 17.90 5.33
C LEU A 26 2.93 19.35 5.83
N ASN A 27 2.00 20.14 5.29
CA ASN A 27 1.77 21.52 5.72
C ASN A 27 1.24 21.57 7.18
N SER A 28 0.48 20.56 7.62
CA SER A 28 -0.07 20.50 8.98
C SER A 28 0.98 20.30 10.09
N GLU A 29 2.18 19.82 9.75
CA GLU A 29 3.31 19.70 10.68
C GLU A 29 3.83 21.07 11.17
N GLY A 30 3.67 22.13 10.37
CA GLY A 30 4.02 23.52 10.74
C GLY A 30 5.53 23.84 10.81
N TRP A 31 6.42 22.87 10.59
CA TRP A 31 7.86 23.07 10.40
C TRP A 31 8.33 22.78 8.96
N ILE A 32 7.41 22.35 8.09
CA ILE A 32 7.61 22.05 6.68
C ILE A 32 6.89 23.10 5.83
N ASP A 33 7.53 23.57 4.76
CA ASP A 33 6.93 24.36 3.69
C ASP A 33 6.89 23.50 2.42
N PRO A 34 5.84 22.69 2.21
CA PRO A 34 5.72 21.90 0.99
C PRO A 34 5.43 22.82 -0.20
N TRP A 35 5.96 22.48 -1.38
CA TRP A 35 5.74 23.21 -2.62
C TRP A 35 4.98 22.33 -3.62
N LEU A 36 3.83 22.83 -4.08
CA LEU A 36 2.96 22.21 -5.08
C LEU A 36 2.55 23.28 -6.09
N ASP A 37 2.58 22.95 -7.38
CA ASP A 37 2.31 23.88 -8.50
C ASP A 37 0.96 24.58 -8.36
N GLU A 38 -0.08 23.81 -8.02
CA GLU A 38 -1.46 24.26 -7.87
C GLU A 38 -1.70 25.22 -6.69
N GLU A 39 -0.80 25.21 -5.71
CA GLU A 39 -0.94 25.93 -4.43
C GLU A 39 0.04 27.11 -4.29
N LYS A 40 1.12 27.11 -5.08
CA LYS A 40 2.24 28.06 -4.95
C LYS A 40 2.43 28.97 -6.17
N LEU A 41 1.86 28.63 -7.32
CA LEU A 41 1.90 29.48 -8.51
C LEU A 41 0.70 30.43 -8.54
N ILE A 42 0.94 31.68 -8.92
CA ILE A 42 -0.11 32.69 -9.15
C ILE A 42 -0.23 33.05 -10.63
N GLY A 43 -1.42 33.49 -11.04
CA GLY A 43 -1.69 33.85 -12.43
C GLY A 43 -0.74 34.94 -12.94
N GLY A 44 -0.10 34.67 -14.09
CA GLY A 44 0.90 35.56 -14.70
C GLY A 44 2.36 35.20 -14.42
N GLN A 45 2.65 34.20 -13.58
CA GLN A 45 4.00 33.64 -13.47
C GLN A 45 4.35 32.71 -14.65
N ASP A 46 5.64 32.66 -14.98
CA ASP A 46 6.22 31.64 -15.87
C ASP A 46 6.35 30.32 -15.09
N PHE A 47 5.55 29.32 -15.52
CA PHE A 47 5.45 28.00 -14.91
C PHE A 47 6.79 27.26 -14.88
N ASP A 48 7.56 27.30 -15.97
CA ASP A 48 8.84 26.59 -16.09
C ASP A 48 9.93 27.25 -15.24
N LEU A 49 9.93 28.60 -15.20
CA LEU A 49 10.86 29.38 -14.40
C LEU A 49 10.63 29.18 -12.89
N GLU A 50 9.38 29.22 -12.42
CA GLU A 50 9.07 29.05 -11.01
C GLU A 50 9.27 27.60 -10.54
N ILE A 51 8.96 26.59 -11.37
CA ILE A 51 9.33 25.20 -11.08
C ILE A 51 10.85 25.04 -11.02
N TYR A 52 11.61 25.63 -11.94
CA TYR A 52 13.07 25.58 -11.91
C TYR A 52 13.63 26.18 -10.62
N LYS A 53 13.15 27.38 -10.22
CA LYS A 53 13.48 28.01 -8.93
C LYS A 53 13.13 27.10 -7.77
N ALA A 54 11.89 26.62 -7.67
CA ALA A 54 11.42 25.79 -6.57
C ALA A 54 12.17 24.45 -6.45
N THR A 55 12.55 23.83 -7.57
CA THR A 55 13.39 22.62 -7.59
C THR A 55 14.78 22.91 -7.04
N ARG A 56 15.40 24.03 -7.44
CA ARG A 56 16.75 24.45 -7.01
C ARG A 56 16.80 24.85 -5.54
N ASP A 57 15.76 25.55 -5.07
CA ASP A 57 15.65 26.06 -3.71
C ASP A 57 15.12 25.02 -2.71
N ALA A 58 14.62 23.87 -3.17
CA ALA A 58 14.18 22.77 -2.32
C ALA A 58 15.29 22.34 -1.34
N ASP A 59 14.90 22.09 -0.09
CA ASP A 59 15.78 21.47 0.91
C ASP A 59 15.75 19.95 0.81
N ALA A 60 14.60 19.40 0.41
CA ALA A 60 14.37 18.02 -0.01
C ALA A 60 13.37 17.98 -1.17
N ILE A 61 13.47 16.97 -2.03
CA ILE A 61 12.57 16.71 -3.15
C ILE A 61 11.89 15.37 -2.92
N LEU A 62 10.56 15.37 -2.84
CA LEU A 62 9.77 14.14 -2.90
C LEU A 62 9.45 13.85 -4.35
N ILE A 63 9.81 12.67 -4.84
CA ILE A 63 9.45 12.20 -6.17
C ILE A 63 8.31 11.20 -5.99
N CYS A 64 7.08 11.67 -6.24
CA CYS A 64 5.85 10.91 -6.12
C CYS A 64 5.66 10.02 -7.35
N LEU A 65 5.73 8.70 -7.15
CA LEU A 65 5.68 7.69 -8.18
C LEU A 65 4.39 6.86 -8.08
N SER A 66 3.81 6.54 -9.22
CA SER A 66 2.65 5.64 -9.37
C SER A 66 2.84 4.79 -10.63
N GLN A 67 2.07 3.72 -10.78
CA GLN A 67 2.06 2.90 -12.01
C GLN A 67 1.75 3.75 -13.25
N LYS A 68 1.01 4.85 -13.08
CA LYS A 68 0.66 5.80 -14.13
C LYS A 68 1.79 6.77 -14.47
N SER A 69 2.61 7.17 -13.48
CA SER A 69 3.71 8.11 -13.72
C SER A 69 4.99 7.43 -14.18
N VAL A 70 5.32 6.22 -13.70
CA VAL A 70 6.55 5.49 -14.12
C VAL A 70 6.51 5.05 -15.59
N LEU A 71 5.32 4.79 -16.15
CA LEU A 71 5.11 4.41 -17.54
C LEU A 71 5.01 5.61 -18.50
N LYS A 72 4.97 6.84 -17.98
CA LYS A 72 4.66 8.04 -18.77
C LYS A 72 5.90 8.83 -19.16
N GLU A 73 6.00 9.19 -20.43
CA GLU A 73 6.89 10.25 -20.90
C GLU A 73 6.23 11.64 -20.73
N GLY A 74 7.03 12.65 -20.38
CA GLY A 74 6.54 14.01 -20.22
C GLY A 74 7.37 14.85 -19.26
N TYR A 75 6.77 15.95 -18.79
CA TYR A 75 7.41 16.99 -18.00
C TYR A 75 8.07 16.48 -16.70
N VAL A 76 7.39 15.59 -15.98
CA VAL A 76 7.90 14.98 -14.73
C VAL A 76 9.25 14.28 -14.92
N ASN A 77 9.53 13.72 -16.11
CA ASN A 77 10.83 13.10 -16.38
C ASN A 77 11.96 14.12 -16.59
N LYS A 78 11.65 15.38 -16.93
CA LYS A 78 12.61 16.49 -16.92
C LYS A 78 12.88 16.96 -15.49
N GLU A 79 11.84 17.05 -14.65
CA GLU A 79 11.96 17.42 -13.24
C GLU A 79 12.76 16.38 -12.44
N ILE A 80 12.49 15.08 -12.65
CA ILE A 80 13.24 13.99 -12.01
C ILE A 80 14.72 14.02 -12.40
N ARG A 81 15.05 14.24 -13.68
CA ARG A 81 16.46 14.39 -14.12
C ARG A 81 17.13 15.57 -13.44
N ARG A 82 16.49 16.75 -13.44
CA ARG A 82 16.97 17.95 -12.75
C ARG A 82 17.17 17.72 -11.24
N ALA A 83 16.24 17.03 -10.58
CA ALA A 83 16.35 16.69 -9.16
C ALA A 83 17.55 15.75 -8.88
N LEU A 84 17.80 14.78 -9.76
CA LEU A 84 18.94 13.87 -9.70
C LEU A 84 20.28 14.55 -10.04
N GLU A 85 20.29 15.51 -10.95
CA GLU A 85 21.45 16.36 -11.26
C GLU A 85 21.83 17.22 -10.05
N ILE A 86 20.86 17.95 -9.48
CA ILE A 86 21.06 18.78 -8.28
C ILE A 86 21.44 17.93 -7.05
N ALA A 87 21.05 16.65 -7.01
CA ALA A 87 21.47 15.72 -5.96
C ALA A 87 22.98 15.40 -5.99
N GLN A 88 23.62 15.41 -7.17
CA GLN A 88 25.05 15.12 -7.31
C GLN A 88 25.93 16.25 -6.74
N GLU A 89 25.39 17.47 -6.61
CA GLU A 89 26.05 18.60 -5.94
C GLU A 89 26.05 18.48 -4.41
N LYS A 90 25.27 17.54 -3.83
CA LYS A 90 25.07 17.46 -2.37
C LYS A 90 26.05 16.46 -1.77
N LEU A 91 26.32 16.62 -0.47
CA LEU A 91 27.19 15.70 0.27
C LEU A 91 26.67 14.26 0.18
N GLU A 92 27.60 13.31 0.07
CA GLU A 92 27.30 11.88 0.01
C GLU A 92 26.47 11.44 1.23
N GLY A 93 25.52 10.53 1.00
CA GLY A 93 24.57 10.07 2.02
C GLY A 93 23.53 11.10 2.47
N SER A 94 23.54 12.34 1.96
CA SER A 94 22.57 13.34 2.38
C SER A 94 21.17 13.10 1.79
N ILE A 95 20.15 13.12 2.65
CA ILE A 95 18.75 12.87 2.28
C ILE A 95 18.21 14.08 1.52
N TYR A 96 18.45 14.14 0.20
CA TYR A 96 17.95 15.21 -0.67
C TYR A 96 16.77 14.75 -1.53
N VAL A 97 16.93 13.70 -2.32
CA VAL A 97 15.86 13.08 -3.11
C VAL A 97 15.27 11.90 -2.34
N ILE A 98 13.95 11.88 -2.19
CA ILE A 98 13.20 10.80 -1.54
C ILE A 98 12.18 10.23 -2.54
N PRO A 99 12.36 9.00 -3.07
CA PRO A 99 11.34 8.36 -3.90
C PRO A 99 10.16 7.89 -3.03
N LEU A 100 8.94 8.32 -3.39
CA LEU A 100 7.72 8.09 -2.63
C LEU A 100 6.69 7.37 -3.53
N ARG A 101 6.49 6.08 -3.31
CA ARG A 101 5.60 5.21 -4.10
C ARG A 101 4.17 5.35 -3.58
N LEU A 102 3.28 5.95 -4.37
CA LEU A 102 1.86 6.14 -4.06
C LEU A 102 1.06 4.86 -4.26
N ASP A 103 1.48 4.02 -5.21
CA ASP A 103 1.02 2.65 -5.43
C ASP A 103 2.23 1.71 -5.69
N ASP A 104 1.97 0.42 -5.89
CA ASP A 104 3.01 -0.59 -6.08
C ASP A 104 3.64 -0.55 -7.50
N CYS A 105 4.45 0.47 -7.75
CA CYS A 105 5.15 0.75 -9.03
C CYS A 105 6.68 0.63 -8.91
N ASN A 106 7.40 0.26 -9.98
CA ASN A 106 8.88 0.26 -9.98
C ASN A 106 9.41 1.58 -10.57
N PRO A 107 10.29 2.35 -9.90
CA PRO A 107 10.83 3.59 -10.46
C PRO A 107 11.54 3.36 -11.80
N SER A 108 11.35 4.23 -12.78
CA SER A 108 11.92 4.04 -14.13
C SER A 108 13.44 4.30 -14.15
N PHE A 109 13.89 5.32 -13.43
CA PHE A 109 15.27 5.79 -13.34
C PHE A 109 16.15 4.89 -12.46
N GLN A 110 17.38 4.60 -12.90
CA GLN A 110 18.30 3.68 -12.21
C GLN A 110 18.86 4.29 -10.92
N GLU A 111 18.98 5.62 -10.87
CA GLU A 111 19.38 6.39 -9.71
C GLU A 111 18.34 6.26 -8.59
N LEU A 112 17.04 6.35 -8.93
CA LEU A 112 15.95 6.17 -7.98
C LEU A 112 15.85 4.74 -7.44
N LYS A 113 16.30 3.73 -8.19
CA LYS A 113 16.40 2.33 -7.72
C LYS A 113 17.57 2.08 -6.75
N LYS A 114 18.57 2.97 -6.72
CA LYS A 114 19.67 2.92 -5.74
C LYS A 114 19.29 3.60 -4.41
N LEU A 115 18.25 4.44 -4.42
CA LEU A 115 17.74 5.13 -3.23
C LEU A 115 16.70 4.28 -2.51
N HIS A 116 16.72 4.31 -1.18
CA HIS A 116 15.69 3.66 -0.38
C HIS A 116 14.36 4.42 -0.49
N TRP A 117 13.35 3.81 -1.11
CA TRP A 117 12.02 4.39 -1.30
C TRP A 117 11.09 4.25 -0.08
N ILE A 118 9.98 4.99 -0.09
CA ILE A 118 8.90 4.90 0.90
C ILE A 118 7.61 4.51 0.20
N ASP A 119 7.01 3.41 0.63
CA ASP A 119 5.75 2.88 0.13
C ASP A 119 4.59 3.56 0.86
N TYR A 120 4.06 4.64 0.29
CA TYR A 120 3.12 5.54 0.97
C TYR A 120 1.73 4.91 1.21
N PHE A 121 1.43 3.82 0.49
CA PHE A 121 0.27 2.96 0.70
C PHE A 121 0.42 1.96 1.86
N THR A 122 1.56 1.94 2.58
CA THR A 122 1.78 1.02 3.71
C THR A 122 1.48 1.66 5.08
N PRO A 123 1.11 0.88 6.10
CA PRO A 123 0.90 1.40 7.45
C PRO A 123 2.15 2.10 8.02
N ASN A 124 1.94 3.24 8.68
CA ASN A 124 2.98 4.11 9.24
C ASN A 124 3.92 4.79 8.21
N ALA A 125 3.51 4.89 6.93
CA ALA A 125 4.35 5.48 5.90
C ALA A 125 4.52 7.01 6.01
N HIS A 126 3.54 7.73 6.59
CA HIS A 126 3.68 9.15 6.90
C HIS A 126 4.79 9.37 7.94
N GLU A 127 4.82 8.58 9.01
CA GLU A 127 5.83 8.61 10.06
C GLU A 127 7.23 8.27 9.53
N ARG A 128 7.33 7.32 8.57
CA ARG A 128 8.57 7.03 7.83
C ARG A 128 9.04 8.25 7.03
N LEU A 129 8.14 8.93 6.33
CA LEU A 129 8.45 10.13 5.54
C LEU A 129 8.87 11.31 6.43
N ILE A 130 8.11 11.59 7.49
CA ILE A 130 8.39 12.60 8.50
C ILE A 130 9.75 12.36 9.17
N LYS A 131 10.13 11.11 9.46
CA LYS A 131 11.47 10.77 9.98
C LYS A 131 12.58 11.14 9.00
N SER A 132 12.41 10.85 7.71
CA SER A 132 13.39 11.18 6.67
C SER A 132 13.54 12.70 6.49
N LEU A 133 12.42 13.43 6.44
CA LEU A 133 12.41 14.90 6.35
C LEU A 133 12.99 15.56 7.61
N ARG A 134 12.75 15.01 8.81
CA ARG A 134 13.32 15.50 10.06
C ARG A 134 14.84 15.34 10.10
N THR A 135 15.34 14.15 9.73
CA THR A 135 16.79 13.90 9.60
C THR A 135 17.47 14.91 8.65
N ARG A 136 16.78 15.30 7.56
CA ARG A 136 17.25 16.37 6.65
C ARG A 136 17.19 17.77 7.27
N ALA A 137 16.11 18.10 7.98
CA ALA A 137 15.99 19.37 8.71
C ALA A 137 17.09 19.53 9.78
N ASP A 138 17.37 18.47 10.54
CA ASP A 138 18.43 18.43 11.56
C ASP A 138 19.81 18.68 10.94
N ALA A 139 20.13 18.00 9.83
CA ALA A 139 21.37 18.21 9.09
C ALA A 139 21.52 19.64 8.54
N LEU A 140 20.41 20.29 8.19
CA LEU A 140 20.36 21.71 7.76
C LEU A 140 20.20 22.70 8.93
N LYS A 141 20.18 22.23 10.18
CA LYS A 141 19.99 23.02 11.42
C LYS A 141 18.69 23.83 11.44
N ILE A 142 17.65 23.32 10.75
CA ILE A 142 16.32 23.89 10.68
C ILE A 142 15.56 23.58 11.99
N LYS A 143 14.94 24.59 12.60
CA LYS A 143 14.29 24.45 13.92
C LYS A 143 12.92 23.78 13.78
N VAL A 144 12.89 22.46 13.99
CA VAL A 144 11.67 21.68 14.13
C VAL A 144 10.99 22.00 15.46
N THR A 145 9.88 22.74 15.41
CA THR A 145 9.04 23.00 16.59
C THR A 145 8.21 21.75 16.89
N GLU A 146 8.52 21.01 17.96
CA GLU A 146 7.71 19.85 18.35
C GLU A 146 6.34 20.27 18.88
N ASN A 147 5.33 20.28 17.99
CA ASN A 147 3.93 20.28 18.37
C ASN A 147 3.64 19.01 19.19
N LYS A 148 3.45 19.15 20.51
CA LYS A 148 3.21 18.04 21.46
C LYS A 148 1.88 17.29 21.26
N SER A 149 1.20 17.47 20.13
CA SER A 149 -0.15 16.96 19.86
C SER A 149 -0.22 15.46 19.55
N SER A 150 0.88 14.85 19.09
CA SER A 150 0.93 13.43 18.68
C SER A 150 1.59 12.51 19.71
N ARG A 151 1.94 13.01 20.90
CA ARG A 151 2.26 12.19 22.09
C ARG A 151 1.05 11.93 23.00
N VAL A 152 -0.15 11.85 22.43
CA VAL A 152 -1.16 10.92 22.94
C VAL A 152 -0.57 9.52 22.77
N LYS A 153 0.08 9.00 23.82
CA LYS A 153 0.47 7.60 23.83
C LYS A 153 -0.80 6.78 23.70
N ASN A 154 -0.84 5.83 22.77
CA ASN A 154 -1.75 4.69 22.85
C ASN A 154 -1.28 3.71 23.94
N GLU A 155 -1.13 4.21 25.17
CA GLU A 155 -1.22 3.38 26.36
C GLU A 155 -2.65 2.82 26.38
N LYS A 156 -2.79 1.54 26.03
CA LYS A 156 -4.06 0.81 26.21
C LYS A 156 -4.60 1.13 27.61
N PRO A 157 -5.90 1.43 27.78
CA PRO A 157 -6.43 1.79 29.08
C PRO A 157 -6.23 0.63 30.06
N THR A 158 -5.18 0.71 30.87
CA THR A 158 -4.94 -0.24 31.95
C THR A 158 -6.02 0.05 32.98
N GLN A 159 -7.09 -0.75 32.96
CA GLN A 159 -8.05 -0.80 34.04
C GLN A 159 -7.31 -1.24 35.30
N LYS A 160 -6.78 -0.27 36.04
CA LYS A 160 -6.28 -0.44 37.40
C LYS A 160 -7.50 -0.70 38.29
N PHE A 161 -7.98 -1.93 38.23
CA PHE A 161 -9.08 -2.42 39.04
C PHE A 161 -8.68 -2.18 40.50
N ASN A 162 -9.39 -1.28 41.18
CA ASN A 162 -8.98 -0.81 42.50
C ASN A 162 -9.21 -1.91 43.52
N LEU A 163 -8.19 -2.76 43.74
CA LEU A 163 -8.25 -3.98 44.57
C LEU A 163 -8.76 -3.71 46.00
N ARG A 164 -8.61 -2.47 46.51
CA ARG A 164 -9.20 -1.98 47.77
C ARG A 164 -10.74 -2.08 47.83
N TRP A 165 -11.45 -2.01 46.71
CA TRP A 165 -12.91 -2.18 46.67
C TRP A 165 -13.36 -3.65 46.76
N LEU A 166 -12.53 -4.59 46.28
CA LEU A 166 -12.82 -6.02 46.40
C LEU A 166 -12.74 -6.52 47.85
N GLY A 167 -11.88 -5.93 48.69
CA GLY A 167 -11.76 -6.33 50.09
C GLY A 167 -13.03 -6.08 50.92
N ILE A 168 -13.55 -4.85 50.90
CA ILE A 168 -14.70 -4.46 51.76
C ILE A 168 -16.04 -4.84 51.11
N GLY A 169 -16.21 -4.55 49.82
CA GLY A 169 -17.45 -4.91 49.10
C GLY A 169 -17.63 -6.42 48.96
N GLY A 170 -16.54 -7.15 48.73
CA GLY A 170 -16.55 -8.61 48.64
C GLY A 170 -16.97 -9.28 49.96
N LEU A 171 -16.48 -8.80 51.11
CA LEU A 171 -16.87 -9.33 52.42
C LEU A 171 -18.37 -9.16 52.71
N ILE A 172 -18.96 -8.01 52.35
CA ILE A 172 -20.40 -7.75 52.57
C ILE A 172 -21.25 -8.71 51.70
N VAL A 173 -20.90 -8.84 50.40
CA VAL A 173 -21.62 -9.76 49.49
C VAL A 173 -21.46 -11.21 49.93
N PHE A 174 -20.26 -11.62 50.35
CA PHE A 174 -19.98 -12.98 50.82
C PHE A 174 -20.72 -13.32 52.13
N ALA A 175 -20.78 -12.38 53.08
CA ALA A 175 -21.55 -12.54 54.31
C ALA A 175 -23.06 -12.67 54.06
N LEU A 176 -23.62 -11.85 53.15
CA LEU A 176 -25.02 -11.96 52.73
C LEU A 176 -25.32 -13.29 52.03
N LEU A 177 -24.40 -13.78 51.19
CA LEU A 177 -24.55 -15.04 50.48
C LEU A 177 -24.48 -16.26 51.43
N ILE A 178 -23.59 -16.22 52.44
CA ILE A 178 -23.56 -17.22 53.53
C ILE A 178 -24.87 -17.17 54.34
N ALA A 179 -25.38 -15.98 54.68
CA ALA A 179 -26.63 -15.85 55.43
C ALA A 179 -27.82 -16.45 54.66
N LEU A 180 -27.94 -16.16 53.35
CA LEU A 180 -28.98 -16.73 52.48
C LEU A 180 -28.88 -18.27 52.37
N LEU A 181 -27.66 -18.82 52.29
CA LEU A 181 -27.45 -20.28 52.31
C LEU A 181 -27.85 -20.90 53.65
N SER A 182 -27.54 -20.27 54.78
CA SER A 182 -27.95 -20.77 56.11
C SER A 182 -29.47 -20.75 56.31
N MET A 183 -30.18 -19.75 55.77
CA MET A 183 -31.65 -19.69 55.82
C MET A 183 -32.28 -20.86 55.07
N ASN A 184 -31.76 -21.20 53.87
CA ASN A 184 -32.26 -22.32 53.09
C ASN A 184 -31.90 -23.69 53.68
N PHE A 185 -30.77 -23.83 54.38
CA PHE A 185 -30.33 -25.11 54.95
C PHE A 185 -31.16 -25.56 56.16
N PHE A 186 -31.77 -24.64 56.91
CA PHE A 186 -32.59 -24.96 58.09
C PHE A 186 -34.01 -25.45 57.73
N SER A 187 -34.49 -25.21 56.50
CA SER A 187 -35.89 -25.44 56.09
C SER A 187 -36.19 -26.84 55.50
N GLN A 188 -35.32 -27.83 55.73
CA GLN A 188 -35.51 -29.21 55.25
C GLN A 188 -35.60 -30.24 56.40
N SER A 189 -35.07 -29.94 57.59
CA SER A 189 -35.09 -30.86 58.74
C SER A 189 -36.35 -30.72 59.59
N ASN A 190 -37.55 -30.93 59.00
CA ASN A 190 -38.78 -31.31 59.71
C ASN A 190 -39.96 -31.55 58.75
N LEU A 191 -40.38 -32.82 58.62
CA LEU A 191 -41.77 -33.33 58.72
C LEU A 191 -41.91 -34.67 57.96
N ILE A 192 -42.07 -35.75 58.72
CA ILE A 192 -42.48 -37.07 58.22
C ILE A 192 -43.94 -37.28 58.65
N THR A 193 -44.84 -37.54 57.69
CA THR A 193 -46.25 -37.88 57.97
C THR A 193 -46.80 -38.89 56.96
N PRO A 194 -47.30 -40.06 57.40
CA PRO A 194 -47.99 -41.06 56.56
C PRO A 194 -49.53 -40.91 56.63
N THR A 195 -50.26 -41.86 55.99
CA THR A 195 -51.75 -42.04 55.88
C THR A 195 -52.29 -41.58 54.51
N ILE A 196 -52.59 -42.43 53.51
CA ILE A 196 -53.49 -43.61 53.36
C ILE A 196 -54.94 -43.23 52.95
N SER A 197 -55.27 -43.47 51.67
CA SER A 197 -56.57 -43.90 51.06
C SER A 197 -57.88 -43.10 51.33
N LEU A 198 -58.93 -43.10 50.49
CA LEU A 198 -59.45 -44.10 49.53
C LEU A 198 -60.01 -43.51 48.20
N THR A 199 -60.30 -44.42 47.27
CA THR A 199 -61.01 -44.32 45.96
C THR A 199 -62.55 -44.10 46.13
N PRO A 200 -63.43 -43.90 45.09
CA PRO A 200 -63.33 -44.46 43.72
C PRO A 200 -63.99 -43.79 42.48
N THR A 201 -63.60 -44.27 41.27
CA THR A 201 -64.42 -44.37 40.01
C THR A 201 -64.82 -43.06 39.27
N LYS A 202 -65.11 -42.93 37.96
CA LYS A 202 -65.24 -43.76 36.70
C LYS A 202 -65.74 -42.80 35.57
N LYS A 203 -65.46 -42.85 34.25
CA LYS A 203 -64.90 -43.83 33.28
C LYS A 203 -64.52 -43.11 31.94
N ILE A 204 -63.50 -43.56 31.18
CA ILE A 204 -63.33 -43.42 29.69
C ILE A 204 -63.20 -41.98 29.09
N SER A 205 -62.18 -41.64 28.28
CA SER A 205 -61.91 -42.18 26.92
C SER A 205 -60.46 -41.93 26.40
N THR A 206 -60.13 -42.57 25.26
CA THR A 206 -58.79 -42.73 24.63
C THR A 206 -58.99 -43.22 23.17
N PRO A 207 -57.97 -43.33 22.27
CA PRO A 207 -56.55 -42.88 22.29
C PRO A 207 -56.08 -42.19 20.97
N ALA A 208 -54.75 -42.09 20.75
CA ALA A 208 -54.02 -42.04 19.46
C ALA A 208 -54.15 -40.75 18.60
N PHE A 209 -53.12 -40.10 18.02
CA PHE A 209 -51.69 -40.40 17.71
C PHE A 209 -51.46 -41.39 16.54
N THR A 210 -50.83 -40.94 15.43
CA THR A 210 -49.81 -41.66 14.59
C THR A 210 -49.75 -41.22 13.09
N LYS A 211 -48.64 -40.56 12.69
CA LYS A 211 -47.94 -40.53 11.37
C LYS A 211 -48.58 -39.95 10.06
N THR A 212 -47.82 -39.03 9.45
CA THR A 212 -47.21 -39.02 8.07
C THR A 212 -47.35 -40.27 7.16
N PRO A 213 -47.09 -40.25 5.80
CA PRO A 213 -46.30 -39.27 4.98
C PRO A 213 -46.78 -39.01 3.50
N THR A 214 -45.91 -38.40 2.67
CA THR A 214 -45.68 -38.67 1.21
C THR A 214 -46.40 -37.86 0.09
N ASN A 215 -45.69 -36.83 -0.43
CA ASN A 215 -45.15 -36.67 -1.82
C ASN A 215 -46.02 -36.94 -3.09
N THR A 216 -46.14 -35.97 -4.03
CA THR A 216 -46.41 -36.10 -5.51
C THR A 216 -46.51 -34.70 -6.21
N LYS A 217 -46.47 -34.49 -7.55
CA LYS A 217 -45.34 -34.62 -8.53
C LYS A 217 -45.71 -34.09 -9.97
N MET A 218 -45.14 -32.94 -10.42
CA MET A 218 -44.94 -32.54 -11.87
C MET A 218 -46.26 -32.27 -12.70
N PRO A 219 -46.31 -31.95 -14.04
CA PRO A 219 -45.25 -31.64 -15.07
C PRO A 219 -45.55 -30.59 -16.22
N LEU A 220 -44.60 -30.47 -17.19
CA LEU A 220 -44.64 -29.88 -18.57
C LEU A 220 -44.63 -28.32 -18.69
N THR A 221 -44.19 -27.62 -19.78
CA THR A 221 -44.31 -27.81 -21.26
C THR A 221 -43.28 -26.99 -22.12
N ILE A 222 -42.66 -27.60 -23.16
CA ILE A 222 -42.25 -27.15 -24.55
C ILE A 222 -41.65 -25.73 -24.85
N THR A 223 -40.76 -25.37 -25.81
CA THR A 223 -39.68 -25.91 -26.72
C THR A 223 -39.03 -24.63 -27.44
N PRO A 224 -38.61 -24.50 -28.74
CA PRO A 224 -37.22 -24.06 -29.10
C PRO A 224 -37.00 -22.81 -30.01
N SER A 225 -35.73 -22.43 -30.24
CA SER A 225 -35.03 -22.43 -31.57
C SER A 225 -34.07 -21.24 -31.88
N GLN A 226 -33.27 -21.44 -32.94
CA GLN A 226 -32.34 -20.54 -33.67
C GLN A 226 -31.04 -20.15 -32.93
N GLU A 227 -29.81 -20.44 -33.40
CA GLU A 227 -29.19 -20.46 -34.75
C GLU A 227 -28.68 -19.08 -35.20
N ALA A 228 -27.36 -18.98 -35.40
CA ALA A 228 -26.65 -17.75 -35.77
C ALA A 228 -25.64 -18.04 -36.89
N THR A 229 -25.52 -17.11 -37.84
CA THR A 229 -25.03 -17.40 -39.20
C THR A 229 -23.54 -17.13 -39.42
N VAL A 230 -22.93 -17.92 -40.33
CA VAL A 230 -21.59 -17.66 -40.88
C VAL A 230 -21.62 -16.37 -41.68
N THR A 231 -20.76 -15.41 -41.35
CA THR A 231 -20.54 -14.20 -42.14
C THR A 231 -19.29 -14.37 -43.00
N VAL A 232 -19.46 -14.52 -44.32
CA VAL A 232 -18.34 -14.52 -45.28
C VAL A 232 -17.96 -13.08 -45.60
N VAL A 233 -16.73 -12.69 -45.26
CA VAL A 233 -16.20 -11.35 -45.60
C VAL A 233 -15.43 -11.43 -46.92
N THR A 234 -16.08 -11.00 -48.01
CA THR A 234 -15.45 -10.83 -49.32
C THR A 234 -14.68 -9.52 -49.41
N ALA A 235 -13.44 -9.50 -48.87
CA ALA A 235 -12.52 -8.39 -49.07
C ALA A 235 -12.00 -8.38 -50.52
N THR A 236 -12.20 -7.26 -51.23
CA THR A 236 -11.74 -7.08 -52.61
C THR A 236 -10.48 -6.22 -52.70
N SER A 237 -9.62 -6.56 -53.68
CA SER A 237 -8.51 -5.75 -54.23
C SER A 237 -7.28 -5.42 -53.37
N THR A 238 -6.13 -5.37 -54.06
CA THR A 238 -4.84 -4.77 -53.66
C THR A 238 -4.16 -5.28 -52.37
N ILE A 239 -3.46 -6.41 -52.47
CA ILE A 239 -2.26 -6.63 -51.65
C ILE A 239 -1.12 -5.82 -52.27
N SER A 240 -0.64 -4.80 -51.56
CA SER A 240 0.61 -4.10 -51.88
C SER A 240 1.80 -4.81 -51.21
N SER A 241 2.99 -4.67 -51.79
CA SER A 241 4.18 -5.47 -51.45
C SER A 241 4.56 -5.42 -49.96
N LEU A 242 5.05 -6.55 -49.45
CA LEU A 242 5.64 -6.66 -48.11
C LEU A 242 6.87 -5.75 -47.97
N TYR A 243 7.00 -5.13 -46.80
CA TYR A 243 8.28 -4.61 -46.32
C TYR A 243 9.23 -5.78 -46.03
N ASN A 244 10.32 -5.89 -46.79
CA ASN A 244 11.64 -5.51 -46.27
C ASN A 244 12.72 -5.59 -47.36
N ILE A 245 13.36 -4.45 -47.65
CA ILE A 245 14.51 -4.41 -48.55
C ILE A 245 15.77 -4.55 -47.70
N GLY A 246 16.25 -5.79 -47.57
CA GLY A 246 17.54 -6.08 -46.95
C GLY A 246 18.67 -5.60 -47.86
N SER A 247 19.12 -4.36 -47.68
CA SER A 247 20.23 -3.77 -48.42
C SER A 247 21.23 -3.10 -47.48
N THR A 248 22.35 -3.78 -47.29
CA THR A 248 23.48 -3.32 -46.49
C THR A 248 24.08 -2.05 -47.10
N ILE A 249 24.21 -1.00 -46.30
CA ILE A 249 25.04 0.16 -46.63
C ILE A 249 26.18 0.18 -45.60
N VAL A 250 27.41 0.02 -46.06
CA VAL A 250 28.60 0.06 -45.20
C VAL A 250 29.06 1.51 -45.06
N SER A 251 29.33 1.93 -43.84
CA SER A 251 30.12 3.12 -43.53
C SER A 251 31.14 2.74 -42.47
N GLU A 252 32.40 3.10 -42.70
CA GLU A 252 33.56 2.55 -41.99
C GLU A 252 34.12 3.57 -41.00
N ASN A 253 34.09 3.24 -39.70
CA ASN A 253 35.12 3.53 -38.68
C ASN A 253 34.69 3.01 -37.29
N ASP A 254 35.67 2.79 -36.40
CA ASP A 254 35.54 2.61 -34.95
C ASP A 254 34.61 1.48 -34.40
N GLY A 255 34.56 0.36 -35.12
CA GLY A 255 35.07 -0.89 -34.54
C GLY A 255 34.34 -1.53 -33.33
N MET A 256 33.03 -1.74 -33.38
CA MET A 256 32.36 -2.86 -32.69
C MET A 256 31.20 -3.41 -33.53
N VAL A 257 31.13 -4.73 -33.72
CA VAL A 257 30.04 -5.40 -34.47
C VAL A 257 29.40 -6.49 -33.61
N TRP A 258 28.07 -6.44 -33.49
CA TRP A 258 27.27 -7.47 -32.82
C TRP A 258 26.56 -8.35 -33.84
N PHE A 259 26.71 -9.67 -33.72
CA PHE A 259 25.89 -10.64 -34.43
C PHE A 259 24.93 -11.32 -33.44
N MET A 260 23.63 -11.36 -33.76
CA MET A 260 22.68 -12.25 -33.08
C MET A 260 22.51 -13.54 -33.89
N CYS A 261 22.99 -14.65 -33.35
CA CYS A 261 22.67 -15.99 -33.84
C CYS A 261 21.57 -16.60 -32.96
N GLN A 262 20.47 -17.06 -33.55
CA GLN A 262 19.28 -17.52 -32.82
C GLN A 262 19.08 -19.04 -32.96
N GLN A 263 19.86 -19.84 -32.22
CA GLN A 263 19.49 -21.21 -31.80
C GLN A 263 20.54 -21.83 -30.87
N ALA A 264 20.16 -22.16 -29.64
CA ALA A 264 20.60 -23.34 -28.85
C ALA A 264 19.96 -23.27 -27.44
N THR A 265 19.75 -24.43 -26.81
CA THR A 265 19.21 -24.57 -25.46
C THR A 265 20.23 -25.20 -24.50
N LEU A 266 19.88 -25.19 -23.21
CA LEU A 266 20.54 -25.89 -22.08
C LEU A 266 21.81 -25.24 -21.49
N GLN A 267 21.58 -24.62 -20.32
CA GLN A 267 22.43 -24.66 -19.12
C GLN A 267 23.83 -24.00 -19.16
N TRP A 268 24.16 -23.26 -18.10
CA TRP A 268 25.44 -23.25 -17.35
C TRP A 268 25.45 -22.09 -16.32
N GLU A 269 26.42 -22.09 -15.41
CA GLU A 269 26.39 -21.35 -14.14
C GLU A 269 27.11 -19.99 -14.17
N MET A 270 26.93 -19.18 -13.13
CA MET A 270 27.63 -17.90 -12.97
C MET A 270 29.09 -18.10 -12.55
N MET A 271 30.03 -17.47 -13.26
CA MET A 271 31.41 -17.22 -12.77
C MET A 271 31.85 -15.77 -13.05
N PRO A 272 32.60 -15.12 -12.13
CA PRO A 272 33.00 -13.72 -12.26
C PRO A 272 34.22 -13.48 -13.16
N ALA A 273 34.29 -12.28 -13.74
CA ALA A 273 35.27 -11.91 -14.76
C ALA A 273 36.65 -11.52 -14.20
N ILE A 274 37.57 -12.49 -14.07
CA ILE A 274 39.00 -12.22 -13.78
C ILE A 274 39.97 -12.91 -14.76
N ASN A 275 39.60 -14.03 -15.41
CA ASN A 275 40.57 -14.91 -16.07
C ASN A 275 40.71 -14.79 -17.61
N TRP A 276 40.03 -13.85 -18.27
CA TRP A 276 40.07 -13.74 -19.75
C TRP A 276 41.33 -13.04 -20.28
N MET A 277 41.93 -12.12 -19.50
CA MET A 277 42.87 -11.12 -19.98
C MET A 277 44.35 -11.59 -20.08
N LYS A 278 44.58 -12.89 -20.34
CA LYS A 278 45.92 -13.51 -20.19
C LYS A 278 46.47 -14.33 -21.36
N ASN A 279 45.73 -14.51 -22.47
CA ASN A 279 46.17 -15.40 -23.55
C ASN A 279 45.90 -14.86 -24.98
N GLN A 280 46.41 -13.67 -25.28
CA GLN A 280 46.65 -13.21 -26.66
C GLN A 280 48.01 -12.50 -26.74
N ARG A 281 49.05 -13.28 -27.07
CA ARG A 281 50.38 -12.81 -27.49
C ARG A 281 50.76 -13.57 -28.75
N CYS A 282 50.86 -12.86 -29.87
CA CYS A 282 51.50 -13.18 -31.17
C CYS A 282 50.73 -12.43 -32.27
N ASN A 283 51.36 -11.87 -33.31
CA ASN A 283 52.71 -11.31 -33.42
C ASN A 283 52.72 -10.38 -34.65
N PHE A 284 53.42 -9.24 -34.59
CA PHE A 284 53.72 -8.47 -35.80
C PHE A 284 54.83 -9.19 -36.59
N ILE A 285 54.58 -9.55 -37.85
CA ILE A 285 55.19 -8.92 -39.06
C ILE A 285 54.13 -8.99 -40.16
#